data_AF-A0A428UU71-F1
#
_entry.id   AF-A0A428UU71-F1
#
_cell.length_a   1.000
_cell.length_b   1.000
_cell.length_c   1.000
_cell.angle_alpha   90.00
_cell.angle_beta   90.00
_cell.angle_gamma   90.00
#
_symmetry.space_group_name_H-M   'P 1'
#
loop_
_entity.id
_entity.type
_entity.pdbx_description
1 polymer ?
#
loop_
_entity_poly.entity_id
_entity_poly.type
_entity_poly.pdbx_seq_one_letter_code
_entity_poly.pdbx_strand_id
1 'polypeptide(L)'
;MPRSKKTPTTTELIVKPPRKKPGPKPKPISERVHKRAKPIQRIEKSYSQRTKEDVLLYLLNHTIYDPDSWKSVNCYRKPFQRDAAKHFKIPEATIHTWWKNRTSILNREKKSRKKRTSKDQPAPDVGETAPSEGASAEPEVPEESEASASTSEQADRESTVPESAAPDSVAEDTATAAKASPGSSEIQNQ
;
A
#
# COMPACT_ATOMS: atom_id res chain seq x y z
N MET A 1 70.36 26.93 -19.10
CA MET A 1 69.66 26.05 -18.15
C MET A 1 68.83 25.01 -18.91
N PRO A 2 68.96 23.71 -18.64
CA PRO A 2 68.33 22.64 -19.43
C PRO A 2 66.84 22.44 -19.10
N ARG A 3 66.03 22.19 -20.13
CA ARG A 3 64.58 21.89 -20.04
C ARG A 3 64.36 20.46 -19.55
N SER A 4 63.48 20.29 -18.56
CA SER A 4 63.10 18.98 -18.04
C SER A 4 62.28 18.19 -19.07
N LYS A 5 62.64 16.91 -19.27
CA LYS A 5 61.91 15.98 -20.12
C LYS A 5 60.76 15.38 -19.30
N LYS A 6 59.54 15.53 -19.81
CA LYS A 6 58.33 14.88 -19.28
C LYS A 6 58.42 13.38 -19.56
N THR A 7 58.28 12.55 -18.54
CA THR A 7 58.15 11.09 -18.66
C THR A 7 56.77 10.73 -19.23
N PRO A 8 56.66 9.69 -20.08
CA PRO A 8 55.37 9.24 -20.60
C PRO A 8 54.58 8.47 -19.52
N THR A 9 53.31 8.84 -19.40
CA THR A 9 52.28 8.19 -18.59
C THR A 9 52.13 6.70 -18.94
N THR A 10 52.51 5.84 -18.00
CA THR A 10 52.20 4.40 -18.01
C THR A 10 50.69 4.22 -18.10
N THR A 11 50.23 3.74 -19.25
CA THR A 11 48.86 3.26 -19.45
C THR A 11 48.76 1.91 -18.75
N GLU A 12 48.21 1.88 -17.53
CA GLU A 12 47.84 0.63 -16.88
C GLU A 12 46.74 -0.05 -17.71
N LEU A 13 47.13 -1.10 -18.44
CA LEU A 13 46.22 -2.00 -19.12
C LEU A 13 45.44 -2.77 -18.05
N ILE A 14 44.19 -2.35 -17.82
CA ILE A 14 43.22 -3.06 -16.99
C ILE A 14 42.93 -4.41 -17.67
N VAL A 15 43.69 -5.44 -17.27
CA VAL A 15 43.47 -6.81 -17.70
C VAL A 15 42.20 -7.31 -17.04
N LYS A 16 41.11 -7.42 -17.82
CA LYS A 16 39.88 -8.08 -17.36
C LYS A 16 40.22 -9.51 -16.93
N PRO A 17 39.74 -9.97 -15.76
CA PRO A 17 40.04 -11.32 -15.30
C PRO A 17 39.55 -12.34 -16.35
N PRO A 18 40.31 -13.41 -16.58
CA PRO A 18 39.98 -14.42 -17.58
C PRO A 18 38.60 -15.02 -17.28
N ARG A 19 37.72 -15.02 -18.29
CA ARG A 19 36.36 -15.55 -18.16
C ARG A 19 36.46 -17.05 -17.88
N LYS A 20 35.70 -17.54 -16.89
CA LYS A 20 35.56 -18.98 -16.67
C LYS A 20 34.94 -19.61 -17.91
N LYS A 21 35.46 -20.79 -18.28
CA LYS A 21 34.85 -21.58 -19.34
C LYS A 21 33.40 -21.88 -18.98
N PRO A 22 32.46 -21.88 -19.95
CA PRO A 22 31.08 -22.28 -19.71
C PRO A 22 31.04 -23.61 -18.98
N GLY A 23 30.12 -23.74 -18.03
CA GLY A 23 29.86 -25.01 -17.38
C GLY A 23 29.40 -26.07 -18.40
N PRO A 24 29.42 -27.35 -18.02
CA PRO A 24 28.88 -28.42 -18.84
C PRO A 24 27.45 -28.07 -19.29
N LYS A 25 27.14 -28.40 -20.55
CA LYS A 25 25.78 -28.21 -21.08
C LYS A 25 24.80 -28.96 -20.18
N PRO A 26 23.62 -28.39 -19.89
CA PRO A 26 22.61 -29.07 -19.10
C PRO A 26 22.27 -30.42 -19.75
N LYS A 27 21.98 -31.42 -18.91
CA LYS A 27 21.58 -32.76 -19.37
C LYS A 27 20.35 -32.65 -20.28
N PRO A 28 20.27 -33.50 -21.33
CA PRO A 28 19.10 -33.53 -22.21
C PRO A 28 17.84 -33.85 -21.40
N ILE A 29 16.69 -33.42 -21.90
CA ILE A 29 15.40 -33.52 -21.18
C ILE A 29 15.08 -34.98 -20.77
N SER A 30 15.54 -35.94 -21.57
CA SER A 30 15.38 -37.39 -21.38
C SER A 30 16.13 -37.94 -20.16
N GLU A 31 17.29 -37.37 -19.84
CA GLU A 31 18.12 -37.78 -18.70
C GLU A 31 17.82 -36.98 -17.42
N ARG A 32 17.00 -35.93 -17.54
CA ARG A 32 16.70 -35.05 -16.41
C ARG A 32 15.62 -35.68 -15.54
N VAL A 33 15.94 -35.97 -14.27
CA VAL A 33 14.95 -36.41 -13.28
C VAL A 33 13.91 -35.31 -13.07
N HIS A 34 12.67 -35.55 -13.51
CA HIS A 34 11.57 -34.62 -13.32
C HIS A 34 11.13 -34.62 -11.85
N LYS A 35 11.31 -33.50 -11.15
CA LYS A 35 10.80 -33.30 -9.78
C LYS A 35 9.51 -32.51 -9.86
N ARG A 36 8.40 -33.09 -9.39
CA ARG A 36 7.14 -32.36 -9.25
C ARG A 36 7.33 -31.20 -8.26
N ALA A 37 6.77 -30.03 -8.59
CA ALA A 37 6.72 -28.93 -7.64
C ALA A 37 5.90 -29.34 -6.40
N LYS A 38 6.31 -28.85 -5.22
CA LYS A 38 5.52 -29.06 -4.01
C LYS A 38 4.14 -28.42 -4.18
N PRO A 39 3.06 -29.02 -3.65
CA PRO A 39 1.74 -28.40 -3.64
C PRO A 39 1.81 -27.00 -3.03
N ILE A 40 1.09 -26.04 -3.63
CA ILE A 40 1.02 -24.67 -3.13
C ILE A 40 0.28 -24.70 -1.80
N GLN A 41 1.02 -24.50 -0.71
CA GLN A 41 0.47 -24.58 0.65
C GLN A 41 -0.44 -23.39 0.98
N ARG A 42 -0.15 -22.22 0.43
CA ARG A 42 -0.87 -20.98 0.71
C ARG A 42 -0.86 -20.05 -0.49
N ILE A 43 -2.03 -19.50 -0.80
CA ILE A 43 -2.16 -18.45 -1.81
C ILE A 43 -1.77 -17.12 -1.16
N GLU A 44 -0.61 -16.59 -1.51
CA GLU A 44 -0.17 -15.27 -1.04
C GLU A 44 -0.66 -14.18 -1.99
N LYS A 45 -1.49 -13.27 -1.50
CA LYS A 45 -1.93 -12.09 -2.26
C LYS A 45 -0.90 -10.98 -2.13
N SER A 46 -0.29 -10.58 -3.25
CA SER A 46 0.54 -9.38 -3.31
C SER A 46 -0.31 -8.16 -3.67
N TYR A 47 -0.32 -7.15 -2.80
CA TYR A 47 -1.02 -5.89 -3.06
C TYR A 47 -0.04 -4.85 -3.60
N SER A 48 -0.46 -4.15 -4.66
CA SER A 48 0.33 -3.07 -5.27
C SER A 48 0.55 -1.93 -4.27
N GLN A 49 1.61 -1.14 -4.50
CA GLN A 49 1.90 0.02 -3.66
C GLN A 49 0.75 1.05 -3.70
N ARG A 50 0.18 1.31 -4.88
CA ARG A 50 -0.98 2.19 -5.06
C ARG A 50 -2.17 1.74 -4.21
N THR A 51 -2.50 0.45 -4.25
CA THR A 51 -3.59 -0.10 -3.44
C THR A 51 -3.37 0.11 -1.94
N LYS A 52 -2.12 0.02 -1.46
CA LYS A 52 -1.80 0.30 -0.05
C LYS A 52 -2.01 1.77 0.28
N GLU A 53 -1.60 2.66 -0.62
CA GLU A 53 -1.77 4.10 -0.47
C GLU A 53 -3.25 4.48 -0.48
N ASP A 54 -4.04 3.93 -1.39
CA ASP A 54 -5.50 4.14 -1.47
C ASP A 54 -6.20 3.73 -0.18
N VAL A 55 -5.85 2.57 0.37
CA VAL A 55 -6.40 2.07 1.65
C VAL A 55 -6.04 3.01 2.80
N LEU A 56 -4.78 3.47 2.86
CA LEU A 56 -4.35 4.38 3.91
C LEU A 56 -5.02 5.76 3.77
N LEU A 57 -5.20 6.24 2.55
CA LEU A 57 -5.87 7.50 2.25
C LEU A 57 -7.37 7.42 2.61
N TYR A 58 -8.01 6.30 2.30
CA TYR A 58 -9.38 6.00 2.71
C TYR A 58 -9.51 6.09 4.24
N LEU A 59 -8.62 5.43 4.98
CA LEU A 59 -8.65 5.46 6.44
C LEU A 59 -8.44 6.87 7.04
N LEU A 60 -7.70 7.75 6.37
CA LEU A 60 -7.41 9.11 6.83
C LEU A 60 -8.53 10.09 6.48
N ASN A 61 -9.04 10.05 5.25
CA ASN A 61 -9.86 11.12 4.71
C ASN A 61 -11.34 10.80 4.71
N HIS A 62 -11.72 9.53 4.54
CA HIS A 62 -13.12 9.14 4.39
C HIS A 62 -13.90 9.35 5.71
N THR A 63 -15.21 9.53 5.60
CA THR A 63 -16.16 9.59 6.72
C THR A 63 -17.30 8.63 6.44
N ILE A 64 -17.75 7.92 7.48
CA ILE A 64 -18.84 6.94 7.41
C ILE A 64 -19.98 7.46 8.25
N TYR A 65 -21.18 7.49 7.68
CA TYR A 65 -22.41 7.74 8.41
C TYR A 65 -22.72 6.54 9.31
N ASP A 66 -22.68 6.74 10.61
CA ASP A 66 -23.01 5.74 11.62
C ASP A 66 -23.64 6.46 12.83
N PRO A 67 -24.98 6.64 12.83
CA PRO A 67 -25.68 7.38 13.87
C PRO A 67 -25.71 6.65 15.22
N ASP A 68 -25.56 5.32 15.23
CA ASP A 68 -25.64 4.49 16.44
C ASP A 68 -24.31 4.43 17.19
N SER A 69 -23.21 4.77 16.52
CA SER A 69 -21.88 4.69 17.08
C SER A 69 -21.58 5.88 17.99
N TRP A 70 -21.28 5.62 19.27
CA TRP A 70 -20.81 6.63 20.23
C TRP A 70 -19.56 7.41 19.80
N LYS A 71 -18.76 6.87 18.88
CA LYS A 71 -17.58 7.54 18.28
C LYS A 71 -17.93 8.45 17.10
N SER A 72 -19.21 8.58 16.76
CA SER A 72 -19.66 9.45 15.69
C SER A 72 -19.86 10.87 16.23
N VAL A 73 -19.49 11.85 15.41
CA VAL A 73 -19.76 13.28 15.64
C VAL A 73 -20.71 13.70 14.53
N ASN A 74 -21.87 14.27 14.86
CA ASN A 74 -22.94 14.54 13.90
C ASN A 74 -23.33 13.31 13.05
N CYS A 75 -23.39 12.13 13.66
CA CYS A 75 -23.65 10.86 12.96
C CYS A 75 -22.57 10.43 11.95
N TYR A 76 -21.41 11.11 11.90
CA TYR A 76 -20.29 10.72 11.04
C TYR A 76 -19.09 10.30 11.87
N ARG A 77 -18.40 9.24 11.45
CA ARG A 77 -17.15 8.78 12.06
C ARG A 77 -16.07 8.48 11.03
N LYS A 78 -14.82 8.40 11.49
CA LYS A 78 -13.72 7.88 10.65
C LYS A 78 -13.90 6.37 10.40
N PRO A 79 -13.58 5.87 9.20
CA PRO A 79 -13.63 4.45 8.91
C PRO A 79 -12.65 3.65 9.77
N PHE A 80 -13.07 2.46 10.18
CA PHE A 80 -12.19 1.51 10.84
C PHE A 80 -11.53 0.56 9.83
N GLN A 81 -10.54 -0.21 10.30
CA GLN A 81 -9.85 -1.21 9.50
C GLN A 81 -10.82 -2.26 8.93
N ARG A 82 -11.85 -2.65 9.70
CA ARG A 82 -12.96 -3.50 9.25
C ARG A 82 -13.74 -2.93 8.06
N ASP A 83 -13.89 -1.61 7.97
CA ASP A 83 -14.66 -0.96 6.90
C ASP A 83 -13.83 -0.93 5.62
N ALA A 84 -12.54 -0.60 5.74
CA ALA A 84 -11.58 -0.72 4.65
C ALA A 84 -11.44 -2.18 4.16
N ALA A 85 -11.50 -3.16 5.07
CA ALA A 85 -11.45 -4.57 4.71
C ALA A 85 -12.63 -4.98 3.81
N LYS A 86 -13.83 -4.50 4.12
CA LYS A 86 -15.04 -4.71 3.30
C LYS A 86 -14.92 -3.99 1.96
N HIS A 87 -14.49 -2.73 1.97
CA HIS A 87 -14.41 -1.88 0.77
C HIS A 87 -13.39 -2.40 -0.25
N PHE A 88 -12.17 -2.72 0.20
CA PHE A 88 -11.07 -3.13 -0.68
C PHE A 88 -10.94 -4.65 -0.83
N LYS A 89 -11.73 -5.44 -0.10
CA LYS A 89 -11.67 -6.92 -0.05
C LYS A 89 -10.29 -7.43 0.37
N ILE A 90 -9.70 -6.76 1.35
CA ILE A 90 -8.38 -7.05 1.92
C ILE A 90 -8.58 -7.50 3.37
N PRO A 91 -7.89 -8.55 3.86
CA PRO A 91 -8.00 -8.97 5.24
C PRO A 91 -7.63 -7.85 6.22
N GLU A 92 -8.42 -7.71 7.30
CA GLU A 92 -8.21 -6.67 8.31
C GLU A 92 -6.80 -6.74 8.92
N ALA A 93 -6.29 -7.94 9.20
CA ALA A 93 -4.93 -8.14 9.70
C ALA A 93 -3.86 -7.55 8.77
N THR A 94 -4.05 -7.63 7.46
CA THR A 94 -3.12 -7.04 6.47
C THR A 94 -3.17 -5.52 6.51
N ILE A 95 -4.37 -4.94 6.58
CA ILE A 95 -4.57 -3.49 6.69
C ILE A 95 -3.96 -2.97 7.99
N HIS A 96 -4.12 -3.70 9.09
CA HIS A 96 -3.53 -3.37 10.39
C HIS A 96 -2.00 -3.26 10.32
N THR A 97 -1.33 -4.21 9.67
CA THR A 97 0.12 -4.16 9.46
C THR A 97 0.54 -2.95 8.61
N TRP A 98 -0.24 -2.58 7.59
CA TRP A 98 0.06 -1.39 6.78
C TRP A 98 -0.16 -0.10 7.55
N TRP A 99 -1.20 -0.03 8.37
CA TRP A 99 -1.49 1.14 9.20
C TRP A 99 -0.35 1.43 10.18
N LYS A 100 0.24 0.40 10.79
CA LYS A 100 1.44 0.50 11.63
C LYS A 100 2.65 1.04 10.88
N ASN A 101 2.79 0.63 9.61
CA ASN A 101 3.92 1.01 8.75
C ASN A 101 3.59 2.16 7.78
N ARG A 102 2.52 2.94 8.04
CA ARG A 102 1.96 3.91 7.08
C ARG A 102 2.96 4.96 6.61
N THR A 103 3.83 5.43 7.51
CA THR A 103 4.85 6.44 7.19
C THR A 103 5.91 5.91 6.22
N SER A 104 6.27 4.62 6.32
CA SER A 104 7.20 3.97 5.40
C SER A 104 6.57 3.73 4.03
N ILE A 105 5.30 3.32 4.01
CA ILE A 105 4.55 3.06 2.78
C ILE A 105 4.37 4.37 2.00
N LEU A 106 3.88 5.44 2.62
CA LEU A 106 3.63 6.72 1.94
C LEU A 106 4.92 7.42 1.44
N ASN A 107 6.08 7.14 2.03
CA ASN A 107 7.36 7.77 1.66
C ASN A 107 8.23 6.93 0.69
N ARG A 108 7.78 5.74 0.26
CA ARG A 108 8.62 4.76 -0.46
C ARG A 108 8.97 5.18 -1.88
N GLU A 109 8.07 5.87 -2.58
CA GLU A 109 8.27 6.24 -3.99
C GLU A 109 9.48 7.17 -4.21
N LYS A 110 9.82 8.00 -3.21
CA LYS A 110 10.94 8.94 -3.30
C LYS A 110 12.31 8.25 -3.26
N LYS A 111 12.39 7.00 -2.77
CA LYS A 111 13.67 6.32 -2.53
C LYS A 111 14.06 5.28 -3.59
N SER A 112 13.10 4.71 -4.33
CA SER A 112 13.38 3.56 -5.21
C SER A 112 13.67 3.89 -6.68
N ARG A 113 13.40 5.12 -7.16
CA ARG A 113 13.65 5.48 -8.58
C ARG A 113 15.11 5.80 -8.93
N LYS A 114 16.06 5.75 -7.98
CA LYS A 114 17.46 6.18 -8.19
C LYS A 114 18.42 5.11 -8.77
N LYS A 115 17.94 3.95 -9.26
CA LYS A 115 18.81 2.91 -9.85
C LYS A 115 18.25 2.27 -11.12
N ARG A 116 17.91 3.06 -12.15
CA ARG A 116 17.75 2.54 -13.53
C ARG A 116 18.18 3.59 -14.56
N THR A 117 19.46 3.94 -14.55
CA THR A 117 20.18 4.62 -15.64
C THR A 117 21.57 3.97 -15.63
N SER A 118 22.20 3.49 -16.69
CA SER A 118 22.06 3.69 -18.13
C SER A 118 23.01 2.67 -18.81
N LYS A 119 22.52 1.50 -19.25
CA LYS A 119 23.35 0.53 -20.02
C LYS A 119 22.51 -0.50 -20.79
N ASP A 120 21.40 -0.09 -21.37
CA ASP A 120 20.74 -0.80 -22.50
C ASP A 120 19.51 0.02 -22.90
N GLN A 121 19.66 0.81 -23.95
CA GLN A 121 18.57 1.36 -24.75
C GLN A 121 18.88 0.90 -26.18
N PRO A 122 18.07 0.02 -26.79
CA PRO A 122 18.13 -0.20 -28.23
C PRO A 122 17.52 1.02 -28.94
N ALA A 123 18.22 1.52 -29.94
CA ALA A 123 17.86 2.71 -30.71
C ALA A 123 16.49 2.57 -31.42
N PRO A 124 15.64 3.61 -31.44
CA PRO A 124 14.56 3.71 -32.39
C PRO A 124 15.12 4.14 -33.77
N ASP A 125 14.87 3.30 -34.75
CA ASP A 125 15.17 3.51 -36.17
C ASP A 125 14.30 4.64 -36.75
N VAL A 126 14.92 5.48 -37.56
CA VAL A 126 14.38 6.70 -38.14
C VAL A 126 13.75 6.35 -39.49
N GLY A 127 12.43 6.49 -39.61
CA GLY A 127 11.70 6.37 -40.86
C GLY A 127 10.69 7.51 -40.98
N GLU A 128 11.13 8.60 -41.61
CA GLU A 128 10.44 9.84 -41.88
C GLU A 128 9.48 9.70 -43.07
N THR A 129 8.22 10.13 -42.91
CA THR A 129 7.43 10.86 -43.94
C THR A 129 6.09 11.33 -43.36
N ALA A 130 6.02 12.62 -43.02
CA ALA A 130 4.80 13.44 -43.08
C ALA A 130 4.70 14.03 -44.52
N PRO A 131 3.65 14.77 -44.95
CA PRO A 131 2.52 15.33 -44.19
C PRO A 131 1.14 15.21 -44.90
N SER A 132 0.05 15.54 -44.19
CA SER A 132 -1.17 16.07 -44.83
C SER A 132 -1.97 16.92 -43.86
N GLU A 133 -2.24 18.14 -44.30
CA GLU A 133 -3.01 19.22 -43.68
C GLU A 133 -4.53 18.96 -43.72
N GLY A 134 -5.29 19.76 -42.95
CA GLY A 134 -6.74 19.91 -43.04
C GLY A 134 -7.41 19.89 -41.66
N ALA A 135 -7.44 21.00 -40.92
CA ALA A 135 -8.39 22.11 -41.02
C ALA A 135 -9.58 22.00 -40.03
N SER A 136 -9.69 23.03 -39.20
CA SER A 136 -10.93 23.69 -38.78
C SER A 136 -11.94 22.93 -37.91
N ALA A 137 -12.06 23.33 -36.64
CA ALA A 137 -13.25 24.05 -36.14
C ALA A 137 -13.25 24.12 -34.61
N GLU A 138 -12.97 25.32 -34.11
CA GLU A 138 -13.49 25.88 -32.86
C GLU A 138 -15.04 25.86 -32.89
N PRO A 139 -15.71 25.78 -31.73
CA PRO A 139 -16.39 27.00 -31.33
C PRO A 139 -16.39 27.31 -29.81
N GLU A 140 -16.47 28.61 -29.60
CA GLU A 140 -16.64 29.36 -28.35
C GLU A 140 -17.97 29.12 -27.60
N VAL A 141 -17.94 29.62 -26.36
CA VAL A 141 -18.90 29.76 -25.25
C VAL A 141 -20.21 30.49 -25.63
N PRO A 142 -21.31 30.40 -24.83
CA PRO A 142 -21.54 31.24 -23.62
C PRO A 142 -22.22 30.48 -22.45
N GLU A 143 -21.93 30.73 -21.17
CA GLU A 143 -22.38 31.82 -20.26
C GLU A 143 -23.82 31.62 -19.69
N GLU A 144 -23.98 32.02 -18.42
CA GLU A 144 -25.23 32.26 -17.65
C GLU A 144 -25.86 31.02 -16.98
N SER A 145 -25.93 30.93 -15.65
CA SER A 145 -27.00 31.55 -14.88
C SER A 145 -26.72 31.58 -13.38
N GLU A 146 -27.34 32.57 -12.75
CA GLU A 146 -27.14 33.09 -11.41
C GLU A 146 -27.81 32.29 -10.27
N ALA A 147 -27.31 32.58 -9.07
CA ALA A 147 -28.03 32.77 -7.81
C ALA A 147 -29.20 31.83 -7.43
N SER A 148 -29.05 31.18 -6.27
CA SER A 148 -30.09 31.26 -5.23
C SER A 148 -29.47 31.05 -3.85
N ALA A 149 -29.48 32.15 -3.10
CA ALA A 149 -29.37 32.17 -1.66
C ALA A 149 -30.59 31.45 -1.05
N SER A 150 -30.38 30.69 0.02
CA SER A 150 -31.45 30.39 0.96
C SER A 150 -30.94 30.58 2.38
N THR A 151 -31.30 31.76 2.90
CA THR A 151 -31.46 32.13 4.30
C THR A 151 -32.49 31.20 4.97
N SER A 152 -32.30 30.90 6.26
CA SER A 152 -33.30 30.56 7.31
C SER A 152 -32.64 29.59 8.31
N GLU A 153 -32.73 29.70 9.63
CA GLU A 153 -33.37 30.65 10.54
C GLU A 153 -32.84 30.31 11.95
N GLN A 154 -32.65 31.32 12.80
CA GLN A 154 -32.41 31.15 14.25
C GLN A 154 -33.70 30.70 14.94
N ALA A 155 -33.58 29.79 15.91
CA ALA A 155 -34.37 29.78 17.15
C ALA A 155 -33.67 28.81 18.12
N ASP A 156 -32.96 29.32 19.13
CA ASP A 156 -33.52 29.55 20.47
C ASP A 156 -34.19 28.30 21.03
N ARG A 157 -33.48 27.55 21.91
CA ARG A 157 -34.00 26.98 23.17
C ARG A 157 -32.86 26.79 24.17
N GLU A 158 -32.66 27.83 24.96
CA GLU A 158 -32.15 27.77 26.32
C GLU A 158 -33.12 26.95 27.19
N SER A 159 -32.66 25.91 27.89
CA SER A 159 -33.20 25.55 29.22
C SER A 159 -32.57 24.30 29.82
N THR A 160 -32.11 24.50 31.07
CA THR A 160 -32.38 23.62 32.21
C THR A 160 -31.45 22.43 32.42
N VAL A 161 -30.41 22.72 33.21
CA VAL A 161 -29.81 21.81 34.20
C VAL A 161 -30.82 21.64 35.34
N PRO A 162 -31.03 20.40 35.82
CA PRO A 162 -30.75 20.08 37.22
C PRO A 162 -30.10 18.68 37.31
N GLU A 163 -29.03 18.46 38.07
CA GLU A 163 -29.01 18.28 39.52
C GLU A 163 -28.67 16.82 39.86
N SER A 164 -27.56 16.66 40.58
CA SER A 164 -27.30 15.69 41.65
C SER A 164 -27.89 14.26 41.54
N ALA A 165 -27.02 13.26 41.39
CA ALA A 165 -26.99 12.09 42.30
C ALA A 165 -25.73 11.23 42.06
N ALA A 166 -25.12 10.80 43.16
CA ALA A 166 -23.85 10.10 43.27
C ALA A 166 -23.83 8.68 42.65
N PRO A 167 -22.64 8.13 42.31
CA PRO A 167 -22.43 6.69 42.28
C PRO A 167 -21.92 6.19 43.63
N ASP A 168 -22.79 5.51 44.39
CA ASP A 168 -22.36 4.63 45.49
C ASP A 168 -21.75 3.38 44.86
N SER A 169 -20.46 3.16 45.11
CA SER A 169 -19.66 2.06 44.55
C SER A 169 -18.92 1.38 45.69
N VAL A 170 -19.52 0.34 46.28
CA VAL A 170 -18.78 -0.67 47.04
C VAL A 170 -19.42 -2.03 46.75
N ALA A 171 -18.87 -2.75 45.77
CA ALA A 171 -19.16 -4.17 45.56
C ALA A 171 -18.16 -4.99 46.38
N GLU A 172 -18.70 -5.81 47.27
CA GLU A 172 -17.96 -6.76 48.09
C GLU A 172 -17.39 -7.94 47.28
N ASP A 173 -16.32 -8.44 47.88
CA ASP A 173 -15.54 -9.65 47.65
C ASP A 173 -16.39 -10.93 47.52
N THR A 174 -16.08 -11.79 46.53
CA THR A 174 -16.02 -13.24 46.77
C THR A 174 -15.03 -13.90 45.80
N ALA A 175 -13.91 -14.37 46.36
CA ALA A 175 -13.04 -15.36 45.76
C ALA A 175 -13.53 -16.79 46.05
N THR A 176 -13.61 -17.68 45.05
CA THR A 176 -13.52 -19.16 45.18
C THR A 176 -13.29 -19.75 43.77
N ALA A 177 -12.09 -20.16 43.38
CA ALA A 177 -11.37 -21.42 43.63
C ALA A 177 -11.94 -22.69 42.94
N ALA A 178 -11.01 -23.47 42.37
CA ALA A 178 -11.13 -24.82 41.78
C ALA A 178 -11.75 -24.89 40.37
N LYS A 179 -11.36 -25.77 39.43
CA LYS A 179 -10.68 -27.07 39.53
C LYS A 179 -10.14 -27.49 38.15
N ALA A 180 -9.10 -28.31 38.18
CA ALA A 180 -8.43 -28.98 37.06
C ALA A 180 -9.35 -29.80 36.13
N SER A 181 -8.96 -29.98 34.85
CA SER A 181 -8.31 -31.21 34.34
C SER A 181 -8.29 -31.26 32.80
N PRO A 182 -7.21 -31.77 32.16
CA PRO A 182 -7.08 -31.90 30.71
C PRO A 182 -7.77 -33.17 30.17
N GLY A 183 -8.61 -33.00 29.14
CA GLY A 183 -9.26 -34.10 28.42
C GLY A 183 -8.34 -34.70 27.36
N SER A 184 -7.79 -35.87 27.67
CA SER A 184 -7.20 -36.81 26.73
C SER A 184 -8.28 -37.37 25.80
N SER A 185 -8.01 -37.49 24.50
CA SER A 185 -8.87 -38.20 23.56
C SER A 185 -8.00 -38.96 22.56
N GLU A 186 -7.68 -40.16 22.98
CA GLU A 186 -7.18 -41.28 22.21
C GLU A 186 -8.20 -41.66 21.12
N ILE A 187 -7.76 -41.70 19.86
CA ILE A 187 -8.55 -42.25 18.74
C ILE A 187 -7.68 -43.32 18.08
N GLN A 188 -8.04 -44.56 18.38
CA GLN A 188 -7.57 -45.78 17.73
C GLN A 188 -8.81 -46.55 17.30
N ASN A 189 -8.85 -46.97 16.02
CA ASN A 189 -9.72 -47.97 15.37
C ASN A 189 -9.86 -47.55 13.89
N GLN A 190 -9.68 -48.38 12.87
CA GLN A 190 -9.31 -49.79 12.67
C GLN A 190 -8.67 -49.87 11.27
#